data_AF-A0A357BLL9-F1
#
_entry.id   AF-A0A357BLL9-F1
#
_cell.length_a   1.000
_cell.length_b   1.000
_cell.length_c   1.000
_cell.angle_alpha   90.00
_cell.angle_beta   90.00
_cell.angle_gamma   90.00
#
_symmetry.space_group_name_H-M   'P 1'
#
loop_
_entity.id
_entity.type
_entity.pdbx_description
1 polymer ?
#
loop_
_entity_poly.entity_id
_entity_poly.type
_entity_poly.pdbx_seq_one_letter_code
_entity_poly.pdbx_strand_id
1 'polypeptide(L)'
;MVLPVKGDIMKKVFSLIIISGFLFFCARGLFASYIPLKGGGNIGVGTTAPGALLDVGKGTRTNIDGVNDLLVAGDLEVDGTIYGTLASSAETDPTLTNDGGVTIGSGSADPVTLTFNADGGTDGTIVWDGINDDLTILNGNVGIGTTSPDSVLQVVADTEGGLSMKIASDSSILNPLIYSTRSRGTVAAPTIVSSQDTLFEIYSIGYDGAAYREAGSITLTVDGTPGASDMPGRWDFFTTPDGSASQQNRMTIKNSGNVGIGTSVPARLLEVAMNQNASTVIKTTNTTAGTSAEAALLMTSDAG
;
A
#
# COMPACT_ATOMS: atom_id res chain seq x y z
N MET A 1 -58.26 47.33 -41.75
CA MET A 1 -57.40 46.15 -41.92
C MET A 1 -56.89 45.74 -40.55
N VAL A 2 -56.83 44.42 -40.29
CA VAL A 2 -56.54 43.71 -39.03
C VAL A 2 -57.78 43.44 -38.16
N LEU A 3 -57.95 42.15 -37.86
CA LEU A 3 -59.11 41.44 -37.33
C LEU A 3 -59.39 41.74 -35.84
N PRO A 4 -60.65 41.63 -35.36
CA PRO A 4 -60.98 41.82 -33.95
C PRO A 4 -60.53 40.61 -33.12
N VAL A 5 -59.79 40.85 -32.03
CA VAL A 5 -59.43 39.80 -31.08
C VAL A 5 -60.64 39.49 -30.20
N LYS A 6 -61.23 38.32 -30.43
CA LYS A 6 -62.32 37.72 -29.67
C LYS A 6 -61.83 37.37 -28.26
N GLY A 7 -62.72 37.58 -27.28
CA GLY A 7 -62.45 37.36 -25.86
C GLY A 7 -62.04 35.92 -25.50
N ASP A 8 -61.51 35.87 -24.27
CA ASP A 8 -61.13 34.70 -23.48
C ASP A 8 -59.93 33.87 -23.97
N ILE A 9 -58.76 34.13 -23.37
CA ILE A 9 -57.99 33.17 -22.55
C ILE A 9 -57.05 34.01 -21.66
N MET A 10 -57.55 34.49 -20.52
CA MET A 10 -56.71 34.69 -19.33
C MET A 10 -56.74 33.39 -18.54
N LYS A 11 -56.03 32.39 -19.05
CA LYS A 11 -55.47 31.31 -18.22
C LYS A 11 -53.98 31.18 -18.54
N LYS A 12 -53.27 32.31 -18.53
CA LYS A 12 -51.81 32.35 -18.65
C LYS A 12 -51.23 32.72 -17.31
N VAL A 13 -50.98 31.71 -16.49
CA VAL A 13 -50.24 31.82 -15.23
C VAL A 13 -48.76 32.19 -15.50
N PHE A 14 -48.32 32.09 -16.76
CA PHE A 14 -47.01 32.52 -17.24
C PHE A 14 -47.16 33.35 -18.52
N SER A 15 -46.46 34.49 -18.59
CA SER A 15 -46.31 35.27 -19.82
C SER A 15 -45.00 34.89 -20.49
N LEU A 16 -45.10 34.36 -21.72
CA LEU A 16 -43.97 34.15 -22.60
C LEU A 16 -43.74 35.41 -23.42
N ILE A 17 -42.58 36.04 -23.25
CA ILE A 17 -42.24 37.29 -23.94
C ILE A 17 -40.92 37.11 -24.69
N ILE A 18 -40.91 37.54 -25.95
CA ILE A 18 -39.70 37.65 -26.77
C ILE A 18 -39.37 39.14 -26.89
N ILE A 19 -38.24 39.56 -26.33
CA ILE A 19 -37.72 40.94 -26.48
C ILE A 19 -36.30 40.83 -27.01
N SER A 20 -36.02 41.53 -28.12
CA SER A 20 -34.67 41.62 -28.70
C SER A 20 -33.99 40.26 -28.93
N GLY A 21 -34.77 39.23 -29.28
CA GLY A 21 -34.26 37.88 -29.54
C GLY A 21 -34.10 36.99 -28.30
N PHE A 22 -34.59 37.43 -27.13
CA PHE A 22 -34.54 36.67 -25.88
C PHE A 22 -35.92 36.21 -25.43
N LEU A 23 -36.05 34.92 -25.11
CA LEU A 23 -37.25 34.34 -24.49
C LEU A 23 -37.17 34.50 -22.96
N PHE A 24 -38.18 35.11 -22.35
CA PHE A 24 -38.26 35.29 -20.90
C PHE A 24 -39.43 34.50 -20.29
N PHE A 25 -39.14 33.77 -19.21
CA PHE A 25 -40.16 33.24 -18.29
C PHE A 25 -40.29 34.21 -17.11
N CYS A 26 -41.45 34.85 -16.98
CA CYS A 26 -41.73 35.84 -15.94
C CYS A 26 -42.96 35.43 -15.13
N ALA A 27 -42.82 35.38 -13.81
CA ALA A 27 -43.95 35.49 -12.88
C ALA A 27 -44.18 37.00 -12.63
N ARG A 28 -45.44 37.43 -12.76
CA ARG A 28 -45.89 38.84 -12.80
C ARG A 28 -44.97 39.85 -12.11
N GLY A 29 -44.34 40.73 -12.91
CA GLY A 29 -43.96 42.08 -12.48
C GLY A 29 -42.52 42.33 -12.04
N LEU A 30 -41.65 41.31 -11.98
CA LEU A 30 -40.21 41.49 -11.78
C LEU A 30 -39.43 40.90 -12.97
N PHE A 31 -38.59 41.71 -13.62
CA PHE A 31 -37.66 41.28 -14.68
C PHE A 31 -36.46 40.50 -14.11
N ALA A 32 -36.71 39.52 -13.24
CA ALA A 32 -35.66 38.62 -12.79
C ALA A 32 -35.49 37.53 -13.84
N SER A 33 -34.49 37.68 -14.72
CA SER A 33 -34.13 36.69 -15.73
C SER A 33 -33.82 35.35 -15.07
N TYR A 34 -34.66 34.35 -15.28
CA TYR A 34 -34.37 32.99 -14.81
C TYR A 34 -33.73 32.11 -15.89
N ILE A 35 -34.18 32.21 -17.15
CA ILE A 35 -33.63 31.40 -18.25
C ILE A 35 -33.66 32.15 -19.61
N PRO A 36 -32.72 33.06 -19.90
CA PRO A 36 -32.65 33.69 -21.22
C PRO A 36 -32.18 32.70 -22.30
N LEU A 37 -32.94 32.60 -23.39
CA LEU A 37 -32.48 31.99 -24.66
C LEU A 37 -31.92 33.07 -25.57
N LYS A 38 -30.63 33.06 -25.91
CA LYS A 38 -30.06 34.02 -26.87
C LYS A 38 -30.24 33.52 -28.30
N GLY A 39 -30.47 34.44 -29.26
CA GLY A 39 -30.40 34.12 -30.69
C GLY A 39 -29.06 33.44 -31.02
N GLY A 40 -29.11 32.16 -31.33
CA GLY A 40 -27.94 31.27 -31.43
C GLY A 40 -28.08 29.93 -30.68
N GLY A 41 -29.05 29.80 -29.75
CA GLY A 41 -29.38 28.53 -29.08
C GLY A 41 -28.86 28.39 -27.64
N ASN A 42 -28.12 29.38 -27.13
CA ASN A 42 -27.55 29.34 -25.78
C ASN A 42 -28.61 29.63 -24.70
N ILE A 43 -28.56 28.85 -23.60
CA ILE A 43 -29.43 28.92 -22.43
C ILE A 43 -28.61 29.43 -21.23
N GLY A 44 -28.99 30.55 -20.63
CA GLY A 44 -28.43 30.98 -19.34
C GLY A 44 -29.32 30.56 -18.18
N VAL A 45 -28.78 30.18 -17.02
CA VAL A 45 -29.53 30.03 -15.75
C VAL A 45 -28.81 30.86 -14.69
N GLY A 46 -29.44 31.94 -14.23
CA GLY A 46 -28.81 32.89 -13.30
C GLY A 46 -27.91 33.95 -13.94
N THR A 47 -27.47 33.80 -15.19
CA THR A 47 -26.75 34.83 -15.98
C THR A 47 -27.60 35.37 -17.13
N THR A 48 -27.45 36.66 -17.47
CA THR A 48 -28.11 37.30 -18.62
C THR A 48 -27.27 37.31 -19.90
N ALA A 49 -26.03 36.85 -19.82
CA ALA A 49 -25.08 36.81 -20.94
C ALA A 49 -24.41 35.43 -21.03
N PRO A 50 -25.16 34.37 -21.41
CA PRO A 50 -24.59 33.03 -21.51
C PRO A 50 -23.50 32.98 -22.59
N GLY A 51 -22.30 32.52 -22.21
CA GLY A 51 -21.15 32.40 -23.10
C GLY A 51 -20.94 31.00 -23.70
N ALA A 52 -21.66 29.99 -23.19
CA ALA A 52 -21.74 28.63 -23.73
C ALA A 52 -23.20 28.25 -24.02
N LEU A 53 -23.44 27.09 -24.64
CA LEU A 53 -24.80 26.60 -24.95
C LEU A 53 -25.67 26.44 -23.70
N LEU A 54 -25.09 26.14 -22.53
CA LEU A 54 -25.74 26.17 -21.23
C LEU A 54 -24.79 26.82 -20.21
N ASP A 55 -25.15 27.99 -19.67
CA ASP A 55 -24.33 28.77 -18.73
C ASP A 55 -25.08 28.98 -17.41
N VAL A 56 -24.61 28.40 -16.30
CA VAL A 56 -25.33 28.35 -15.01
C VAL A 56 -24.51 29.08 -13.93
N GLY A 57 -24.95 30.26 -13.45
CA GLY A 57 -24.29 30.96 -12.34
C GLY A 57 -24.30 32.50 -12.40
N LYS A 58 -23.73 33.16 -11.37
CA LYS A 58 -23.68 34.64 -11.20
C LYS A 58 -22.26 35.21 -10.90
N GLY A 59 -21.18 34.49 -11.20
CA GLY A 59 -19.80 34.88 -10.87
C GLY A 59 -18.96 35.40 -12.06
N THR A 60 -17.82 36.05 -11.76
CA THR A 60 -16.81 36.43 -12.77
C THR A 60 -16.15 35.18 -13.32
N ARG A 61 -16.15 35.02 -14.65
CA ARG A 61 -15.67 33.83 -15.37
C ARG A 61 -14.15 33.74 -15.31
N THR A 62 -13.58 32.88 -14.47
CA THR A 62 -12.13 32.63 -14.45
C THR A 62 -11.73 31.37 -15.23
N ASN A 63 -12.65 30.41 -15.42
CA ASN A 63 -12.32 29.05 -15.89
C ASN A 63 -13.13 28.59 -17.12
N ILE A 64 -13.73 29.51 -17.89
CA ILE A 64 -14.36 29.18 -19.19
C ILE A 64 -13.52 29.83 -20.28
N ASP A 65 -12.63 29.06 -20.92
CA ASP A 65 -11.76 29.53 -22.01
C ASP A 65 -12.15 28.94 -23.38
N GLY A 66 -13.10 28.00 -23.42
CA GLY A 66 -13.51 27.26 -24.61
C GLY A 66 -14.99 27.38 -24.99
N VAL A 67 -15.26 27.01 -26.24
CA VAL A 67 -16.63 26.72 -26.71
C VAL A 67 -16.94 25.30 -26.24
N ASN A 68 -17.89 25.15 -25.30
CA ASN A 68 -18.42 23.90 -24.69
C ASN A 68 -18.09 23.67 -23.20
N ASP A 69 -17.61 24.67 -22.47
CA ASP A 69 -17.39 24.51 -21.03
C ASP A 69 -18.69 24.75 -20.23
N LEU A 70 -18.84 24.02 -19.13
CA LEU A 70 -19.88 24.21 -18.12
C LEU A 70 -19.23 24.68 -16.81
N LEU A 71 -19.54 25.90 -16.37
CA LEU A 71 -19.17 26.39 -15.05
C LEU A 71 -20.33 26.12 -14.08
N VAL A 72 -20.04 25.43 -12.97
CA VAL A 72 -20.97 25.28 -11.84
C VAL A 72 -20.27 25.86 -10.62
N ALA A 73 -20.78 26.97 -10.09
CA ALA A 73 -20.16 27.70 -8.98
C ALA A 73 -20.40 27.07 -7.58
N GLY A 74 -20.81 25.80 -7.55
CA GLY A 74 -21.16 25.01 -6.37
C GLY A 74 -21.23 23.53 -6.76
N ASP A 75 -22.01 22.73 -6.03
CA ASP A 75 -22.11 21.30 -6.30
C ASP A 75 -22.83 21.04 -7.62
N LEU A 76 -22.21 20.25 -8.51
CA LEU A 76 -22.85 19.70 -9.69
C LEU A 76 -23.52 18.38 -9.30
N GLU A 77 -24.78 18.46 -8.88
CA GLU A 77 -25.61 17.28 -8.64
C GLU A 77 -26.12 16.73 -9.98
N VAL A 78 -25.80 15.47 -10.28
CA VAL A 78 -26.28 14.76 -11.47
C VAL A 78 -26.88 13.44 -11.03
N ASP A 79 -28.17 13.24 -11.31
CA ASP A 79 -28.84 11.94 -11.17
C ASP A 79 -28.40 11.04 -12.35
N GLY A 80 -27.15 10.56 -12.30
CA GLY A 80 -26.54 9.75 -13.35
C GLY A 80 -25.02 9.94 -13.50
N THR A 81 -24.49 9.43 -14.60
CA THR A 81 -23.04 9.46 -14.91
C THR A 81 -22.65 10.75 -15.61
N ILE A 82 -21.62 11.43 -15.11
CA ILE A 82 -20.97 12.56 -15.80
C ILE A 82 -19.96 12.00 -16.81
N TYR A 83 -20.15 12.29 -18.10
CA TYR A 83 -19.18 12.00 -19.17
C TYR A 83 -18.47 13.28 -19.58
N GLY A 84 -17.22 13.46 -19.17
CA GLY A 84 -16.40 14.62 -19.55
C GLY A 84 -14.91 14.29 -19.49
N THR A 85 -14.15 14.77 -20.47
CA THR A 85 -12.69 14.79 -20.40
C THR A 85 -12.28 16.01 -19.59
N LEU A 86 -11.78 15.84 -18.36
CA LEU A 86 -11.13 16.92 -17.62
C LEU A 86 -9.74 17.19 -18.24
N ALA A 87 -9.73 17.80 -19.42
CA ALA A 87 -8.52 18.28 -20.06
C ALA A 87 -8.34 19.76 -19.73
N SER A 88 -7.75 20.08 -18.57
CA SER A 88 -7.24 21.42 -18.32
C SER A 88 -5.85 21.53 -18.93
N SER A 89 -5.72 22.23 -20.05
CA SER A 89 -4.43 22.53 -20.67
C SER A 89 -3.60 23.57 -19.88
N ALA A 90 -4.16 24.15 -18.80
CA ALA A 90 -3.51 25.21 -18.03
C ALA A 90 -4.00 25.33 -16.57
N GLU A 91 -4.22 24.23 -15.83
CA GLU A 91 -4.47 24.31 -14.39
C GLU A 91 -3.51 23.46 -13.57
N THR A 92 -2.95 24.08 -12.54
CA THR A 92 -2.22 23.46 -11.45
C THR A 92 -3.21 22.73 -10.55
N ASP A 93 -3.26 21.40 -10.70
CA ASP A 93 -3.89 20.46 -9.76
C ASP A 93 -5.44 20.39 -9.74
N PRO A 94 -6.06 19.59 -10.63
CA PRO A 94 -7.47 19.24 -10.50
C PRO A 94 -7.67 18.25 -9.34
N THR A 95 -8.01 18.74 -8.15
CA THR A 95 -8.35 17.89 -7.00
C THR A 95 -9.77 17.33 -7.12
N LEU A 96 -9.92 16.01 -7.29
CA LEU A 96 -11.19 15.32 -7.08
C LEU A 96 -11.39 15.07 -5.58
N THR A 97 -12.29 15.81 -4.93
CA THR A 97 -12.72 15.50 -3.56
C THR A 97 -14.13 14.94 -3.58
N ASN A 98 -14.27 13.65 -3.26
CA ASN A 98 -15.56 13.02 -3.01
C ASN A 98 -15.47 12.19 -1.73
N ASP A 99 -16.50 12.24 -0.89
CA ASP A 99 -16.60 11.42 0.34
C ASP A 99 -16.92 9.93 0.04
N GLY A 100 -17.20 9.60 -1.22
CA GLY A 100 -17.22 8.26 -1.79
C GLY A 100 -16.07 8.06 -2.78
N GLY A 101 -15.45 6.88 -2.77
CA GLY A 101 -14.21 6.59 -3.52
C GLY A 101 -14.20 7.06 -4.98
N VAL A 102 -13.05 7.56 -5.42
CA VAL A 102 -12.78 7.88 -6.83
C VAL A 102 -12.52 6.57 -7.58
N THR A 103 -13.48 6.11 -8.35
CA THR A 103 -13.31 4.96 -9.26
C THR A 103 -12.65 5.44 -10.54
N ILE A 104 -11.34 5.27 -10.67
CA ILE A 104 -10.63 5.37 -11.95
C ILE A 104 -10.55 3.96 -12.51
N GLY A 105 -11.45 3.61 -13.42
CA GLY A 105 -11.46 2.32 -14.10
C GLY A 105 -11.33 2.52 -15.61
N SER A 106 -10.42 1.79 -16.25
CA SER A 106 -10.43 1.63 -17.70
C SER A 106 -11.36 0.47 -18.06
N GLY A 107 -12.28 0.70 -19.00
CA GLY A 107 -13.13 -0.34 -19.58
C GLY A 107 -12.42 -1.21 -20.63
N SER A 108 -11.10 -1.07 -20.76
CA SER A 108 -10.21 -1.71 -21.74
C SER A 108 -8.81 -1.88 -21.13
N ALA A 109 -7.95 -2.69 -21.76
CA ALA A 109 -6.57 -3.03 -21.36
C ALA A 109 -5.57 -1.84 -21.30
N ASP A 110 -6.06 -0.63 -21.04
CA ASP A 110 -5.25 0.57 -20.91
C ASP A 110 -4.97 0.81 -19.40
N PRO A 111 -3.72 1.12 -19.03
CA PRO A 111 -3.34 1.29 -17.63
C PRO A 111 -4.08 2.47 -16.99
N VAL A 112 -4.48 2.29 -15.73
CA VAL A 112 -4.97 3.40 -14.90
C VAL A 112 -3.74 4.00 -14.20
N THR A 113 -3.33 5.20 -14.61
CA THR A 113 -2.24 5.93 -13.96
C THR A 113 -2.81 6.91 -12.93
N LEU A 114 -2.44 6.74 -11.65
CA LEU A 114 -2.56 7.82 -10.67
C LEU A 114 -1.26 8.63 -10.71
N THR A 115 -1.32 9.76 -11.40
CA THR A 115 -0.24 10.75 -11.37
C THR A 115 -0.46 11.66 -10.16
N PHE A 116 0.41 11.60 -9.16
CA PHE A 116 0.54 12.70 -8.20
C PHE A 116 1.23 13.84 -8.93
N ASN A 117 0.48 14.86 -9.34
CA ASN A 117 0.98 15.92 -10.23
C ASN A 117 2.17 16.68 -9.61
N ALA A 118 3.23 16.80 -10.41
CA ALA A 118 4.55 17.30 -10.07
C ALA A 118 4.66 18.83 -10.10
N ASP A 119 5.44 19.39 -9.17
CA ASP A 119 6.14 20.66 -9.33
C ASP A 119 7.59 20.43 -9.85
N GLY A 120 7.73 19.82 -11.03
CA GLY A 120 9.00 19.89 -11.80
C GLY A 120 10.15 18.96 -11.37
N GLY A 121 9.88 17.85 -10.68
CA GLY A 121 10.82 16.76 -10.39
C GLY A 121 10.66 15.51 -11.27
N THR A 122 11.64 14.60 -11.23
CA THR A 122 11.54 13.24 -11.80
C THR A 122 10.70 12.37 -10.85
N ASP A 123 9.38 12.54 -10.90
CA ASP A 123 8.50 11.89 -9.94
C ASP A 123 8.13 10.46 -10.38
N GLY A 124 8.01 9.56 -9.40
CA GLY A 124 7.58 8.18 -9.62
C GLY A 124 6.08 8.10 -9.84
N THR A 125 5.66 7.43 -10.92
CA THR A 125 4.27 7.07 -11.17
C THR A 125 3.91 5.80 -10.41
N ILE A 126 2.65 5.66 -9.96
CA ILE A 126 2.09 4.34 -9.63
C ILE A 126 1.28 3.89 -10.85
N VAL A 127 1.76 2.86 -11.53
CA VAL A 127 1.12 2.28 -12.71
C VAL A 127 0.38 1.00 -12.33
N TRP A 128 -0.88 0.92 -12.73
CA TRP A 128 -1.67 -0.31 -12.74
C TRP A 128 -1.95 -0.72 -14.19
N ASP A 129 -1.14 -1.64 -14.73
CA ASP A 129 -1.20 -2.13 -16.11
C ASP A 129 -1.72 -3.57 -16.24
N GLY A 130 -1.95 -4.26 -15.12
CA GLY A 130 -2.48 -5.62 -15.05
C GLY A 130 -1.45 -6.72 -15.36
N ILE A 131 -0.19 -6.38 -15.65
CA ILE A 131 0.90 -7.33 -15.93
C ILE A 131 2.04 -7.15 -14.91
N ASN A 132 2.40 -5.92 -14.57
CA ASN A 132 3.46 -5.53 -13.64
C ASN A 132 3.07 -4.26 -12.85
N ASP A 133 1.97 -4.34 -12.10
CA ASP A 133 1.52 -3.22 -11.26
C ASP A 133 2.59 -2.81 -10.24
N ASP A 134 2.85 -1.51 -10.13
CA ASP A 134 3.82 -0.96 -9.18
C ASP A 134 3.35 -1.18 -7.73
N LEU A 135 2.05 -1.09 -7.47
CA LEU A 135 1.43 -1.27 -6.15
C LEU A 135 0.04 -1.90 -6.27
N THR A 136 -0.18 -3.11 -5.78
CA THR A 136 -1.50 -3.76 -5.79
C THR A 136 -2.08 -3.82 -4.38
N ILE A 137 -3.34 -3.44 -4.18
CA ILE A 137 -4.08 -3.77 -2.96
C ILE A 137 -5.18 -4.76 -3.32
N LEU A 138 -5.00 -6.02 -2.93
CA LEU A 138 -5.92 -7.10 -3.26
C LEU A 138 -6.18 -7.97 -2.02
N ASN A 139 -7.46 -8.19 -1.67
CA ASN A 139 -7.87 -9.02 -0.55
C ASN A 139 -7.24 -8.64 0.81
N GLY A 140 -6.90 -7.36 1.00
CA GLY A 140 -6.23 -6.87 2.22
C GLY A 140 -4.70 -7.02 2.21
N ASN A 141 -4.12 -7.53 1.13
CA ASN A 141 -2.68 -7.63 0.92
C ASN A 141 -2.18 -6.45 0.08
N VAL A 142 -0.93 -6.05 0.32
CA VAL A 142 -0.18 -5.06 -0.44
C VAL A 142 0.90 -5.77 -1.26
N GLY A 143 0.78 -5.73 -2.58
CA GLY A 143 1.80 -6.17 -3.53
C GLY A 143 2.57 -4.97 -4.08
N ILE A 144 3.88 -5.10 -4.28
CA ILE A 144 4.71 -4.14 -5.01
C ILE A 144 5.42 -4.91 -6.12
N GLY A 145 5.19 -4.53 -7.38
CA GLY A 145 5.69 -5.25 -8.56
C GLY A 145 4.98 -6.60 -8.83
N THR A 146 3.81 -6.83 -8.23
CA THR A 146 2.98 -8.03 -8.45
C THR A 146 1.50 -7.67 -8.41
N THR A 147 0.72 -8.30 -9.29
CA THR A 147 -0.74 -8.16 -9.37
C THR A 147 -1.49 -9.20 -8.51
N SER A 148 -0.78 -10.20 -7.98
CA SER A 148 -1.37 -11.32 -7.25
C SER A 148 -0.67 -11.57 -5.92
N PRO A 149 -0.74 -10.63 -4.95
CA PRO A 149 -0.07 -10.77 -3.68
C PRO A 149 -0.63 -11.92 -2.83
N ASP A 150 0.21 -12.89 -2.46
CA ASP A 150 -0.15 -14.06 -1.64
C ASP A 150 0.11 -13.89 -0.13
N SER A 151 0.70 -12.76 0.25
CA SER A 151 1.03 -12.39 1.62
C SER A 151 0.68 -10.92 1.87
N VAL A 152 0.50 -10.53 3.14
CA VAL A 152 0.03 -9.19 3.53
C VAL A 152 0.91 -8.07 2.96
N LEU A 153 2.22 -8.31 2.85
CA LEU A 153 3.14 -7.47 2.09
C LEU A 153 4.02 -8.37 1.22
N GLN A 154 3.92 -8.23 -0.09
CA GLN A 154 4.78 -8.91 -1.06
C GLN A 154 5.49 -7.88 -1.94
N VAL A 155 6.81 -8.00 -2.08
CA VAL A 155 7.62 -7.15 -2.96
C VAL A 155 8.36 -8.05 -3.93
N VAL A 156 8.14 -7.84 -5.23
CA VAL A 156 8.70 -8.67 -6.32
C VAL A 156 9.28 -7.77 -7.40
N ALA A 157 10.43 -8.14 -7.96
CA ALA A 157 11.03 -7.50 -9.12
C ALA A 157 11.91 -8.51 -9.89
N ASP A 158 11.96 -8.39 -11.22
CA ASP A 158 12.66 -9.36 -12.09
C ASP A 158 14.14 -9.02 -12.35
N THR A 159 14.53 -7.74 -12.30
CA THR A 159 15.88 -7.29 -12.69
C THR A 159 16.61 -6.57 -11.57
N GLU A 160 15.90 -5.75 -10.79
CA GLU A 160 16.46 -4.99 -9.66
C GLU A 160 15.36 -4.82 -8.60
N GLY A 161 15.53 -5.41 -7.41
CA GLY A 161 14.60 -5.16 -6.29
C GLY A 161 14.43 -6.32 -5.31
N GLY A 162 15.34 -6.45 -4.36
CA GLY A 162 14.98 -6.96 -3.04
C GLY A 162 14.44 -5.81 -2.18
N LEU A 163 13.59 -6.10 -1.19
CA LEU A 163 13.20 -5.11 -0.19
C LEU A 163 14.44 -4.69 0.64
N SER A 164 14.99 -3.50 0.38
CA SER A 164 16.04 -2.91 1.22
C SER A 164 15.41 -2.22 2.43
N MET A 165 15.38 -2.92 3.57
CA MET A 165 14.90 -2.36 4.83
C MET A 165 16.04 -1.61 5.55
N LYS A 166 16.08 -0.29 5.44
CA LYS A 166 16.97 0.55 6.26
C LYS A 166 16.29 0.93 7.57
N ILE A 167 16.81 0.46 8.69
CA ILE A 167 16.37 0.84 10.03
C ILE A 167 17.52 1.58 10.71
N ALA A 168 17.32 2.86 11.05
CA ALA A 168 18.35 3.71 11.64
C ALA A 168 17.81 4.46 12.86
N SER A 169 18.69 4.69 13.83
CA SER A 169 18.45 5.53 15.01
C SER A 169 19.69 6.40 15.22
N ASP A 170 19.50 7.68 15.50
CA ASP A 170 20.54 8.61 15.97
C ASP A 170 20.49 8.80 17.51
N SER A 171 19.61 8.05 18.19
CA SER A 171 19.44 8.13 19.63
C SER A 171 20.63 7.57 20.40
N SER A 172 20.97 8.20 21.53
CA SER A 172 21.98 7.71 22.47
C SER A 172 21.49 6.59 23.39
N ILE A 173 20.19 6.27 23.36
CA ILE A 173 19.56 5.28 24.26
C ILE A 173 18.58 4.33 23.56
N LEU A 174 18.08 4.67 22.37
CA LEU A 174 17.17 3.82 21.58
C LEU A 174 17.86 3.23 20.35
N ASN A 175 17.56 1.97 20.07
CA ASN A 175 18.16 1.23 18.95
C ASN A 175 17.17 1.09 17.78
N PRO A 176 17.65 0.97 16.53
CA PRO A 176 16.82 0.46 15.44
C PRO A 176 16.32 -0.95 15.81
N LEU A 177 15.04 -1.23 15.57
CA LEU A 177 14.37 -2.43 16.07
C LEU A 177 13.54 -3.13 14.99
N ILE A 178 13.72 -4.44 14.88
CA ILE A 178 12.72 -5.35 14.31
C ILE A 178 11.98 -5.98 15.49
N TYR A 179 10.67 -5.77 15.56
CA TYR A 179 9.85 -6.19 16.69
C TYR A 179 8.78 -7.19 16.25
N SER A 180 8.69 -8.31 16.95
CA SER A 180 7.64 -9.31 16.76
C SER A 180 6.89 -9.53 18.07
N THR A 181 5.59 -9.76 17.97
CA THR A 181 4.78 -10.24 19.09
C THR A 181 4.01 -11.47 18.64
N ARG A 182 3.91 -12.43 19.55
CA ARG A 182 3.03 -13.56 19.38
C ARG A 182 2.22 -13.75 20.66
N SER A 183 0.93 -13.97 20.46
CA SER A 183 0.04 -14.51 21.47
C SER A 183 -0.69 -15.69 20.86
N ARG A 184 -1.23 -16.57 21.71
CA ARG A 184 -2.33 -17.44 21.30
C ARG A 184 -3.65 -16.67 21.44
N GLY A 185 -4.78 -17.25 21.00
CA GLY A 185 -6.07 -16.55 21.04
C GLY A 185 -6.18 -15.57 19.88
N THR A 186 -6.56 -14.32 20.14
CA THR A 186 -6.58 -13.26 19.11
C THR A 186 -5.73 -12.07 19.56
N VAL A 187 -5.33 -11.21 18.63
CA VAL A 187 -4.61 -9.97 18.96
C VAL A 187 -5.42 -9.08 19.90
N ALA A 188 -6.75 -9.08 19.79
CA ALA A 188 -7.66 -8.32 20.65
C ALA A 188 -7.93 -8.99 22.02
N ALA A 189 -7.71 -10.30 22.13
CA ALA A 189 -7.89 -11.10 23.35
C ALA A 189 -6.76 -12.13 23.48
N PRO A 190 -5.54 -11.68 23.84
CA PRO A 190 -4.37 -12.53 23.83
C PRO A 190 -4.42 -13.55 24.96
N THR A 191 -3.93 -14.75 24.67
CA THR A 191 -3.68 -15.81 25.65
C THR A 191 -2.21 -16.22 25.61
N ILE A 192 -1.75 -16.85 26.67
CA ILE A 192 -0.34 -17.20 26.86
C ILE A 192 0.15 -18.14 25.75
N VAL A 193 1.35 -17.88 25.23
CA VAL A 193 2.07 -18.82 24.37
C VAL A 193 2.52 -20.05 25.17
N SER A 194 2.86 -21.14 24.50
CA SER A 194 3.33 -22.38 25.13
C SER A 194 4.65 -22.82 24.53
N SER A 195 5.33 -23.76 25.21
CA SER A 195 6.55 -24.40 24.68
C SER A 195 6.37 -24.80 23.22
N GLN A 196 7.41 -24.59 22.42
CA GLN A 196 7.45 -24.81 20.97
C GLN A 196 6.71 -23.77 20.11
N ASP A 197 6.06 -22.75 20.67
CA ASP A 197 5.55 -21.65 19.86
C ASP A 197 6.69 -20.78 19.29
N THR A 198 6.76 -20.64 17.97
CA THR A 198 7.69 -19.74 17.29
C THR A 198 7.27 -18.29 17.47
N LEU A 199 8.13 -17.46 18.06
CA LEU A 199 7.89 -16.03 18.30
C LEU A 199 8.39 -15.14 17.15
N PHE A 200 9.45 -15.56 16.46
CA PHE A 200 10.06 -14.83 15.36
C PHE A 200 10.84 -15.81 14.49
N GLU A 201 10.83 -15.61 13.18
CA GLU A 201 11.56 -16.43 12.23
C GLU A 201 12.10 -15.56 11.09
N ILE A 202 13.36 -15.77 10.74
CA ILE A 202 13.96 -15.33 9.49
C ILE A 202 14.18 -16.59 8.67
N TYR A 203 13.50 -16.73 7.54
CA TYR A 203 13.63 -17.91 6.69
C TYR A 203 13.91 -17.51 5.24
N SER A 204 14.49 -18.41 4.47
CA SER A 204 14.77 -18.20 3.06
C SER A 204 14.42 -19.43 2.26
N ILE A 205 13.83 -19.19 1.08
CA ILE A 205 13.48 -20.21 0.10
C ILE A 205 14.22 -19.93 -1.21
N GLY A 206 14.50 -20.97 -1.99
CA GLY A 206 15.11 -20.87 -3.32
C GLY A 206 14.41 -21.78 -4.31
N TYR A 207 14.38 -21.38 -5.58
CA TYR A 207 13.82 -22.22 -6.65
C TYR A 207 14.84 -23.28 -7.07
N ASP A 208 14.47 -24.56 -6.96
CA ASP A 208 15.37 -25.70 -7.26
C ASP A 208 15.35 -26.14 -8.73
N GLY A 209 14.61 -25.43 -9.58
CA GLY A 209 14.34 -25.79 -10.97
C GLY A 209 12.92 -26.35 -11.21
N ALA A 210 12.22 -26.77 -10.15
CA ALA A 210 10.85 -27.27 -10.22
C ALA A 210 9.90 -26.60 -9.20
N ALA A 211 10.39 -26.25 -8.01
CA ALA A 211 9.60 -25.61 -6.96
C ALA A 211 10.48 -24.72 -6.06
N TYR A 212 9.85 -23.80 -5.34
CA TYR A 212 10.50 -23.10 -4.24
C TYR A 212 10.66 -24.03 -3.03
N ARG A 213 11.86 -24.09 -2.47
CA ARG A 213 12.27 -24.97 -1.36
C ARG A 213 12.92 -24.18 -0.25
N GLU A 214 12.75 -24.64 0.99
CA GLU A 214 13.42 -24.08 2.16
C GLU A 214 14.93 -24.31 2.13
N ALA A 215 15.71 -23.23 2.24
CA ALA A 215 17.18 -23.29 2.25
C ALA A 215 17.74 -23.28 3.69
N GLY A 216 17.13 -22.48 4.57
CA GLY A 216 17.56 -22.33 5.96
C GLY A 216 16.71 -21.30 6.71
N SER A 217 16.84 -21.29 8.04
CA SER A 217 16.14 -20.33 8.89
C SER A 217 16.86 -20.08 10.21
N ILE A 218 16.49 -18.97 10.86
CA ILE A 218 16.85 -18.61 12.23
C ILE A 218 15.54 -18.37 12.98
N THR A 219 15.31 -19.12 14.05
CA THR A 219 14.01 -19.16 14.74
C THR A 219 14.17 -18.87 16.22
N LEU A 220 13.35 -17.97 16.76
CA LEU A 220 13.15 -17.77 18.19
C LEU A 220 11.89 -18.52 18.63
N THR A 221 12.02 -19.45 19.57
CA THR A 221 10.92 -20.31 20.03
C THR A 221 10.80 -20.28 21.54
N VAL A 222 9.58 -20.44 22.08
CA VAL A 222 9.36 -20.66 23.51
C VAL A 222 9.98 -22.00 23.95
N ASP A 223 10.86 -21.97 24.94
CA ASP A 223 11.66 -23.09 25.46
C ASP A 223 11.37 -23.36 26.93
N GLY A 224 10.13 -23.73 27.23
CA GLY A 224 9.66 -23.94 28.58
C GLY A 224 8.19 -23.54 28.75
N THR A 225 7.74 -23.41 30.00
CA THR A 225 6.39 -22.92 30.31
C THR A 225 6.49 -21.44 30.68
N PRO A 226 5.93 -20.51 29.87
CA PRO A 226 5.92 -19.10 30.22
C PRO A 226 5.13 -18.82 31.50
N GLY A 227 5.56 -17.81 32.24
CA GLY A 227 4.94 -17.32 33.46
C GLY A 227 4.67 -15.81 33.40
N ALA A 228 4.13 -15.25 34.49
CA ALA A 228 4.02 -13.80 34.60
C ALA A 228 5.42 -13.18 34.61
N SER A 229 5.69 -12.27 33.66
CA SER A 229 7.02 -11.67 33.46
C SER A 229 8.15 -12.66 33.16
N ASP A 230 7.81 -13.86 32.68
CA ASP A 230 8.77 -14.92 32.35
C ASP A 230 8.47 -15.48 30.95
N MET A 231 9.45 -15.35 30.05
CA MET A 231 9.33 -15.80 28.66
C MET A 231 10.59 -16.58 28.26
N PRO A 232 10.67 -17.87 28.60
CA PRO A 232 11.85 -18.66 28.28
C PRO A 232 11.94 -18.82 26.75
N GLY A 233 12.94 -18.19 26.14
CA GLY A 233 13.18 -18.25 24.70
C GLY A 233 14.44 -19.04 24.37
N ARG A 234 14.43 -19.74 23.23
CA ARG A 234 15.63 -20.32 22.60
C ARG A 234 15.79 -19.85 21.17
N TRP A 235 17.03 -19.77 20.71
CA TRP A 235 17.37 -19.53 19.31
C TRP A 235 17.85 -20.81 18.65
N ASP A 236 17.28 -21.11 17.49
CA ASP A 236 17.63 -22.26 16.67
C ASP A 236 18.12 -21.78 15.29
N PHE A 237 19.19 -22.39 14.78
CA PHE A 237 19.75 -22.12 13.47
C PHE A 237 19.65 -23.36 12.59
N PHE A 238 18.99 -23.25 11.45
CA PHE A 238 18.67 -24.36 10.56
C PHE A 238 19.35 -24.22 9.21
N THR A 239 19.81 -25.35 8.66
CA THR A 239 20.18 -25.46 7.25
C THR A 239 19.59 -26.72 6.64
N THR A 240 19.26 -26.67 5.35
CA THR A 240 18.87 -27.86 4.59
C THR A 240 20.14 -28.55 4.05
N PRO A 241 20.46 -29.79 4.47
CA PRO A 241 21.57 -30.53 3.88
C PRO A 241 21.37 -30.75 2.37
N ASP A 242 22.47 -30.85 1.63
CA ASP A 242 22.43 -31.26 0.22
C ASP A 242 21.78 -32.65 0.08
N GLY A 243 20.93 -32.80 -0.94
CA GLY A 243 20.09 -33.98 -1.14
C GLY A 243 18.93 -34.15 -0.15
N SER A 244 18.66 -33.18 0.72
CA SER A 244 17.49 -33.18 1.63
C SER A 244 16.43 -32.18 1.17
N ALA A 245 15.16 -32.51 1.41
CA ALA A 245 14.05 -31.57 1.27
C ALA A 245 13.65 -30.92 2.61
N SER A 246 14.34 -31.25 3.70
CA SER A 246 13.98 -30.80 5.06
C SER A 246 15.16 -30.19 5.78
N GLN A 247 14.91 -29.06 6.43
CA GLN A 247 15.83 -28.36 7.32
C GLN A 247 16.27 -29.22 8.51
N GLN A 248 17.48 -28.99 9.00
CA GLN A 248 18.05 -29.64 10.18
C GLN A 248 18.60 -28.57 11.13
N ASN A 249 18.33 -28.71 12.43
CA ASN A 249 18.92 -27.84 13.45
C ASN A 249 20.44 -28.07 13.49
N ARG A 250 21.21 -26.99 13.34
CA ARG A 250 22.67 -26.99 13.38
C ARG A 250 23.22 -26.39 14.65
N MET A 251 22.51 -25.43 15.23
CA MET A 251 22.89 -24.80 16.48
C MET A 251 21.64 -24.42 17.26
N THR A 252 21.70 -24.59 18.58
CA THR A 252 20.65 -24.21 19.53
C THR A 252 21.26 -23.42 20.67
N ILE A 253 20.63 -22.32 21.09
CA ILE A 253 20.93 -21.59 22.32
C ILE A 253 19.67 -21.62 23.19
N LYS A 254 19.69 -22.43 24.26
CA LYS A 254 18.52 -22.63 25.13
C LYS A 254 18.26 -21.44 26.06
N ASN A 255 17.06 -21.40 26.64
CA ASN A 255 16.73 -20.46 27.71
C ASN A 255 17.65 -20.58 28.94
N SER A 256 18.26 -21.76 29.15
CA SER A 256 19.21 -22.03 30.21
C SER A 256 20.63 -21.52 29.93
N GLY A 257 20.87 -20.91 28.76
CA GLY A 257 22.19 -20.47 28.29
C GLY A 257 23.05 -21.58 27.67
N ASN A 258 22.58 -22.82 27.62
CA ASN A 258 23.32 -23.93 27.01
C ASN A 258 23.33 -23.79 25.48
N VAL A 259 24.50 -23.95 24.88
CA VAL A 259 24.72 -23.93 23.44
C VAL A 259 24.97 -25.34 22.92
N GLY A 260 24.14 -25.79 21.99
CA GLY A 260 24.32 -27.03 21.25
C GLY A 260 24.78 -26.75 19.83
N ILE A 261 25.77 -27.49 19.34
CA ILE A 261 26.15 -27.55 17.92
C ILE A 261 25.90 -28.98 17.45
N GLY A 262 24.96 -29.14 16.51
CA GLY A 262 24.47 -30.43 16.01
C GLY A 262 23.58 -31.21 17.00
N THR A 263 23.13 -30.56 18.08
CA THR A 263 22.11 -31.07 19.01
C THR A 263 21.17 -29.93 19.43
N SER A 264 19.87 -30.23 19.54
CA SER A 264 18.86 -29.29 20.02
C SER A 264 18.61 -29.39 21.53
N VAL A 265 19.25 -30.34 22.21
CA VAL A 265 19.04 -30.60 23.64
C VAL A 265 20.39 -30.62 24.38
N PRO A 266 21.18 -29.53 24.33
CA PRO A 266 22.47 -29.49 25.01
C PRO A 266 22.30 -29.65 26.53
N ALA A 267 22.97 -30.64 27.11
CA ALA A 267 22.96 -30.94 28.54
C ALA A 267 24.09 -30.24 29.32
N ARG A 268 24.97 -29.51 28.62
CA ARG A 268 26.08 -28.72 29.15
C ARG A 268 26.11 -27.35 28.48
N LEU A 269 26.88 -26.43 29.07
CA LEU A 269 26.99 -25.06 28.57
C LEU A 269 27.41 -25.00 27.09
N LEU A 270 28.30 -25.90 26.67
CA LEU A 270 28.61 -26.16 25.27
C LEU A 270 28.57 -27.67 25.02
N GLU A 271 27.76 -28.11 24.06
CA GLU A 271 27.72 -29.49 23.59
C GLU A 271 27.89 -29.52 22.06
N VAL A 272 28.95 -30.19 21.59
CA VAL A 272 29.17 -30.43 20.16
C VAL A 272 28.87 -31.90 19.89
N ALA A 273 27.79 -32.15 19.17
CA ALA A 273 27.29 -33.49 18.91
C ALA A 273 27.00 -33.66 17.42
N MET A 274 27.22 -34.86 16.91
CA MET A 274 26.79 -35.25 15.58
C MET A 274 26.55 -36.76 15.58
N ASN A 275 25.43 -37.19 15.04
CA ASN A 275 25.12 -38.62 14.89
C ASN A 275 25.76 -39.13 13.59
N GLN A 276 26.96 -39.71 13.71
CA GLN A 276 27.75 -40.16 12.57
C GLN A 276 28.61 -41.37 12.94
N ASN A 277 28.92 -42.22 11.95
CA ASN A 277 29.90 -43.29 12.07
C ASN A 277 31.33 -42.76 11.80
N ALA A 278 31.66 -41.63 12.42
CA ALA A 278 32.92 -40.90 12.25
C ALA A 278 33.23 -40.09 13.52
N SER A 279 34.44 -39.52 13.59
CA SER A 279 34.84 -38.69 14.73
C SER A 279 34.13 -37.34 14.70
N THR A 280 33.50 -36.97 15.82
CA THR A 280 33.07 -35.60 16.09
C THR A 280 34.23 -34.86 16.74
N VAL A 281 34.79 -33.85 16.06
CA VAL A 281 36.05 -33.21 16.46
C VAL A 281 35.85 -31.70 16.55
N ILE A 282 36.34 -31.11 17.65
CA ILE A 282 36.62 -29.67 17.73
C ILE A 282 38.07 -29.49 17.30
N LYS A 283 38.28 -28.83 16.16
CA LYS A 283 39.61 -28.65 15.57
C LYS A 283 40.09 -27.23 15.76
N THR A 284 41.21 -27.06 16.45
CA THR A 284 41.94 -25.78 16.57
C THR A 284 43.19 -25.84 15.70
N THR A 285 43.36 -24.92 14.76
CA THR A 285 44.55 -24.87 13.88
C THR A 285 45.13 -23.47 13.81
N ASN A 286 46.45 -23.38 13.89
CA ASN A 286 47.21 -22.20 13.53
C ASN A 286 48.10 -22.56 12.34
N THR A 287 47.87 -21.92 11.20
CA THR A 287 48.55 -22.20 9.93
C THR A 287 49.76 -21.32 9.69
N THR A 288 50.08 -20.42 10.62
CA THR A 288 51.18 -19.47 10.51
C THR A 288 52.50 -20.13 10.90
N ALA A 289 53.57 -19.88 10.13
CA ALA A 289 54.91 -20.45 10.35
C ALA A 289 55.84 -19.55 11.19
N GLY A 290 55.33 -18.44 11.73
CA GLY A 290 56.11 -17.47 12.51
C GLY A 290 56.43 -17.97 13.93
N THR A 291 57.41 -17.33 14.56
CA THR A 291 57.70 -17.52 15.98
C THR A 291 56.49 -17.09 16.82
N SER A 292 56.09 -17.93 17.79
CA SER A 292 54.90 -17.77 18.64
C SER A 292 53.54 -18.08 17.98
N ALA A 293 53.51 -18.86 16.90
CA ALA A 293 52.25 -19.38 16.36
C ALA A 293 51.68 -20.50 17.27
N GLU A 294 50.55 -20.23 17.93
CA GLU A 294 49.84 -21.19 18.79
C GLU A 294 48.39 -21.41 18.33
N ALA A 295 47.92 -22.65 18.41
CA ALA A 295 46.50 -22.97 18.46
C ALA A 295 46.23 -23.75 19.74
N ALA A 296 45.37 -23.22 20.61
CA ALA A 296 45.08 -23.81 21.90
C ALA A 296 43.58 -23.81 22.19
N LEU A 297 43.15 -24.81 22.94
CA LEU A 297 41.93 -24.78 23.73
C LEU A 297 42.37 -24.57 25.19
N LEU A 298 42.25 -23.35 25.69
CA LEU A 298 42.64 -23.02 27.06
C LEU A 298 41.47 -23.33 28.01
N MET A 299 41.72 -24.17 29.00
CA MET A 299 40.78 -24.47 30.08
C MET A 299 41.40 -24.02 31.39
N THR A 300 40.66 -23.22 32.15
CA THR A 300 41.09 -22.73 33.45
C THR A 300 39.96 -22.91 34.44
N SER A 301 40.30 -23.12 35.70
CA SER A 301 39.38 -22.94 36.81
C SER A 301 39.85 -21.73 37.60
N ASP A 302 38.92 -21.00 38.21
CA ASP A 302 39.29 -20.14 39.33
C ASP A 302 39.78 -21.00 40.50
N ALA A 303 40.53 -20.39 41.41
CA ALA A 303 40.75 -21.00 42.72
C ALA A 303 39.40 -20.97 43.44
N GLY A 304 38.84 -22.15 43.71
CA GLY A 304 37.53 -22.32 44.36
C GLY A 304 37.43 -21.71 45.75
#